data_AF-A0AAE9QQS4-F1
#
_entry.id   AF-A0AAE9QQS4-F1
#
_cell.length_a   1.000
_cell.length_b   1.000
_cell.length_c   1.000
_cell.angle_alpha   90.00
_cell.angle_beta   90.00
_cell.angle_gamma   90.00
#
_symmetry.space_group_name_H-M   'P 1'
#
loop_
_entity.id
_entity.type
_entity.pdbx_description
1 polymer ?
#
loop_
_entity_poly.entity_id
_entity_poly.type
_entity_poly.pdbx_seq_one_letter_code
_entity_poly.pdbx_strand_id
1 'polypeptide(L)' 'MKLLDFIFAKPRKQEEKPKWTIETHGWEAGARRYNQKHGLPAKQIW' A
#
# COMPACT_ATOMS: atom_id res chain seq x y z
N MET A 1 14.44 0.57 35.37
CA MET A 1 14.35 1.93 34.80
C MET A 1 14.89 1.96 33.36
N LYS A 2 16.17 1.66 33.11
CA LYS A 2 16.78 1.79 31.76
C LYS A 2 16.25 0.89 30.63
N LEU A 3 15.62 -0.25 30.95
CA LEU A 3 15.16 -1.20 29.94
C LEU A 3 13.89 -0.73 29.21
N LEU A 4 12.99 -0.05 29.93
CA LEU A 4 11.77 0.50 29.36
C LEU A 4 12.08 1.70 28.47
N ASP A 5 13.02 2.54 28.90
CA ASP A 5 13.47 3.71 28.13
C ASP A 5 14.05 3.29 26.76
N PHE A 6 14.73 2.15 26.68
CA PHE A 6 15.29 1.63 25.43
C PHE A 6 14.22 1.20 24.41
N ILE A 7 13.06 0.73 24.87
CA ILE A 7 11.95 0.34 23.99
C ILE A 7 11.30 1.59 23.38
N PHE A 8 11.21 2.69 24.13
CA PHE A 8 10.61 3.95 23.69
C PHE A 8 11.59 4.92 23.03
N ALA A 9 12.90 4.78 23.27
CA ALA A 9 13.96 5.60 22.66
C ALA A 9 14.22 5.29 21.17
N LYS A 10 13.62 4.22 20.64
CA LYS A 10 13.68 3.95 19.20
C LYS A 10 12.90 5.05 18.49
N PRO A 11 13.54 5.92 17.66
CA PRO A 11 12.78 6.85 16.85
C PRO A 11 11.88 5.99 15.97
N ARG A 12 10.57 6.10 16.19
CA ARG A 12 9.59 5.59 15.24
C ARG A 12 9.91 6.36 13.98
N LYS A 13 10.61 5.71 13.04
CA LYS A 13 10.64 6.18 11.66
C LYS A 13 9.18 6.45 11.38
N GLN A 14 8.84 7.69 11.06
CA GLN A 14 7.58 7.97 10.40
C GLN A 14 7.69 7.15 9.13
N GLU A 15 7.26 5.88 9.19
CA GLU A 15 6.82 5.16 8.03
C GLU A 15 5.83 6.13 7.42
N GLU A 16 6.24 6.74 6.31
CA GLU A 16 5.33 7.42 5.42
C GLU A 16 4.24 6.40 5.16
N LYS A 17 3.14 6.49 5.93
CA LYS A 17 2.03 5.58 5.82
C LYS A 17 1.70 5.58 4.34
N PRO A 18 1.76 4.43 3.65
CA PRO A 18 1.59 4.41 2.21
C PRO A 18 0.29 5.15 1.93
N LYS A 19 0.39 6.29 1.23
CA LYS A 19 -0.74 7.16 0.99
C LYS A 19 -1.70 6.36 0.11
N TRP A 20 -2.71 5.76 0.74
CA TRP A 20 -3.73 4.98 0.06
C TRP A 20 -4.58 5.94 -0.77
N THR A 21 -4.16 6.16 -2.01
CA THR A 21 -4.95 6.91 -2.99
C THR A 21 -5.77 5.94 -3.82
N ILE A 22 -6.98 6.36 -4.20
CA ILE A 22 -7.87 5.60 -5.08
C ILE A 22 -7.17 5.29 -6.42
N GLU A 23 -6.30 6.18 -6.88
CA GLU A 23 -5.51 5.99 -8.10
C GLU A 23 -4.53 4.81 -8.00
N THR A 24 -3.91 4.62 -6.83
CA THR A 24 -2.86 3.61 -6.65
C THR A 24 -3.39 2.29 -6.12
N HIS A 25 -4.46 2.33 -5.33
CA HIS A 25 -5.01 1.17 -4.63
C HIS A 25 -6.53 1.03 -4.74
N GLY A 26 -7.19 1.84 -5.57
CA GLY A 26 -8.61 1.67 -5.85
C GLY A 26 -8.91 0.39 -6.64
N TRP A 27 -10.19 0.05 -6.67
CA TRP A 27 -10.72 -1.14 -7.34
C TRP A 27 -10.21 -1.30 -8.78
N GLU A 28 -10.20 -0.21 -9.54
CA GLU A 28 -9.80 -0.21 -10.95
C GLU A 28 -8.31 -0.51 -11.14
N ALA A 29 -7.44 0.08 -10.31
CA ALA A 29 -6.01 -0.20 -10.34
C ALA A 29 -5.71 -1.67 -9.98
N GLY A 30 -6.43 -2.23 -9.00
CA GLY A 30 -6.36 -3.65 -8.64
C GLY A 30 -6.81 -4.57 -9.77
N ALA A 31 -7.96 -4.28 -10.38
CA ALA A 31 -8.51 -5.04 -11.49
C ALA A 31 -7.56 -5.03 -12.71
N ARG A 32 -6.96 -3.88 -13.02
CA ARG A 32 -5.98 -3.76 -14.12
C ARG A 32 -4.74 -4.60 -13.87
N ARG A 33 -4.15 -4.54 -12.67
CA ARG A 33 -2.98 -5.36 -12.30
C ARG A 33 -3.28 -6.85 -12.38
N TYR A 34 -4.45 -7.26 -11.91
CA TYR A 34 -4.90 -8.65 -11.99
C TYR A 34 -5.04 -9.10 -13.45
N ASN A 35 -5.72 -8.32 -14.28
CA ASN A 35 -5.91 -8.64 -15.69
C ASN A 35 -4.58 -8.73 -16.44
N GLN A 36 -3.64 -7.81 -16.20
CA GLN A 36 -2.30 -7.85 -16.79
C GLN A 36 -1.52 -9.09 -16.35
N LYS A 37 -1.59 -9.47 -15.07
CA LYS A 37 -0.89 -10.65 -14.53
C LYS A 37 -1.42 -11.96 -15.13
N HIS A 38 -2.71 -12.01 -15.45
CA HIS A 38 -3.39 -13.21 -15.94
C HIS A 38 -3.67 -13.19 -17.45
N GLY A 39 -3.17 -12.18 -18.18
CA GLY A 39 -3.39 -12.06 -19.63
C GLY A 39 -4.85 -11.86 -20.02
N LEU A 40 -5.69 -11.37 -19.10
CA LEU A 40 -7.10 -11.12 -19.34
C LEU A 40 -7.26 -9.78 -20.08
N PRO A 41 -8.23 -9.67 -21.00
CA PRO A 41 -8.54 -8.39 -21.63
C PRO A 41 -8.89 -7.36 -20.55
N ALA A 42 -8.29 -6.18 -20.63
CA ALA A 42 -8.64 -5.09 -19.73
C ALA A 42 -10.13 -4.78 -19.93
N LYS A 43 -10.90 -4.71 -18.83
CA LYS A 43 -12.33 -4.41 -18.89
C LYS A 43 -12.48 -3.05 -19.58
N GLN A 44 -13.01 -3.05 -20.79
CA GLN A 44 -13.31 -1.84 -21.55
C GLN A 44 -14.50 -1.18 -20.86
N ILE A 45 -14.22 -0.14 -20.07
CA ILE A 45 -15.24 0.71 -19.49
C ILE A 45 -15.77 1.55 -20.67
N TRP A 46 -17.04 1.33 -21.01
CA TRP A 46 -17.79 2.12 -21.99
C TRP A 46 -18.09 3.51 -21.44
#